data_AF-A0A534RYC0-F1
#
_entry.id   AF-A0A534RYC0-F1
#
_cell.length_a   1.000
_cell.length_b   1.000
_cell.length_c   1.000
_cell.angle_alpha   90.00
_cell.angle_beta   90.00
_cell.angle_gamma   90.00
#
_symmetry.space_group_name_H-M   'P 1'
#
loop_
_entity.id
_entity.type
_entity.pdbx_description
1 polymer ?
#
loop_
_entity_poly.entity_id
_entity_poly.type
_entity_poly.pdbx_seq_one_letter_code
_entity_poly.pdbx_strand_id
1 'polypeptide(L)'
;MYEKQRLYLRLGDQVVHLNYGQWGGGVVVEEMTSIVVGGTCLVRILFEDGQQRTFNNDLDSDMCCYYFGVRRHQHPLFDVRRPRATRSAKRLTKE
;
A
#
# COMPACT_ATOMS: atom_id res chain seq x y z
N MET A 1 -6.52 -14.10 -13.82
CA MET A 1 -5.55 -14.01 -12.71
C MET A 1 -5.82 -12.70 -11.99
N TYR A 2 -6.22 -12.72 -10.72
CA TYR A 2 -6.54 -11.50 -9.98
C TYR A 2 -5.25 -10.71 -9.76
N GLU A 3 -5.12 -9.55 -10.41
CA GLU A 3 -4.13 -8.55 -10.01
C GLU A 3 -4.44 -8.14 -8.56
N LYS A 4 -3.67 -8.66 -7.60
CA LYS A 4 -3.59 -8.07 -6.25
C LYS A 4 -3.08 -6.64 -6.45
N GLN A 5 -4.00 -5.68 -6.46
CA GLN A 5 -3.71 -4.27 -6.71
C GLN A 5 -2.48 -3.87 -5.89
N ARG A 6 -1.45 -3.38 -6.59
CA ARG A 6 -0.34 -2.67 -5.99
C ARG A 6 -0.94 -1.41 -5.38
N LEU A 7 -0.86 -1.25 -4.08
CA LEU A 7 -1.55 -0.20 -3.34
C LEU A 7 -0.51 0.62 -2.60
N TYR A 8 -0.50 1.91 -2.90
CA TYR A 8 0.14 2.93 -2.10
C TYR A 8 -0.58 3.00 -0.75
N LEU A 9 0.16 2.90 0.35
CA LEU A 9 -0.38 2.90 1.70
C LEU A 9 -0.61 4.32 2.21
N ARG A 10 -1.71 4.53 2.95
CA ARG A 10 -2.06 5.81 3.59
C ARG A 10 -2.14 5.64 5.10
N LEU A 11 -2.06 6.76 5.82
CA LEU A 11 -2.38 6.82 7.26
C LEU A 11 -3.68 6.07 7.58
N GLY A 12 -3.61 5.17 8.56
CA GLY A 12 -4.74 4.36 9.03
C GLY A 12 -4.99 3.06 8.26
N ASP A 13 -4.29 2.82 7.13
CA ASP A 13 -4.41 1.54 6.42
C ASP A 13 -3.97 0.39 7.32
N GLN A 14 -4.82 -0.64 7.42
CA GLN A 14 -4.48 -1.89 8.10
C GLN A 14 -3.69 -2.79 7.14
N VAL A 15 -2.67 -3.46 7.64
CA VAL A 15 -1.76 -4.26 6.84
C VAL A 15 -1.36 -5.56 7.55
N VAL A 16 -0.83 -6.49 6.77
CA VAL A 16 -0.14 -7.69 7.24
C VAL A 16 1.16 -7.87 6.45
N HIS A 17 2.12 -8.58 7.01
CA HIS A 17 3.35 -8.95 6.30
C HIS A 17 3.34 -10.43 5.92
N LEU A 18 3.54 -10.73 4.63
CA LEU A 18 3.46 -12.11 4.11
C LEU A 18 4.54 -13.04 4.68
N ASN A 19 5.77 -12.54 4.83
CA ASN A 19 6.92 -13.34 5.25
C ASN A 19 7.20 -13.29 6.76
N TYR A 20 6.52 -12.40 7.49
CA TYR A 20 6.75 -12.16 8.92
C TYR A 20 5.42 -12.21 9.67
N GLY A 21 4.74 -13.35 9.59
CA GLY A 21 3.44 -13.54 10.21
C GLY A 21 3.45 -13.34 11.74
N GLN A 22 4.61 -13.54 12.38
CA GLN A 22 4.80 -13.31 13.82
C GLN A 22 4.67 -11.84 14.23
N TRP A 23 4.70 -10.89 13.29
CA TRP A 23 4.45 -9.47 13.59
C TRP A 23 2.97 -9.17 13.81
N GLY A 24 2.08 -10.08 13.39
CA GLY A 24 0.63 -9.88 13.42
C GLY A 24 0.14 -8.85 12.40
N GLY A 25 -1.03 -8.28 12.68
CA GLY A 25 -1.56 -7.12 11.96
C GLY A 25 -0.73 -5.87 12.22
N GLY A 26 -0.87 -4.87 11.35
CA GLY A 26 -0.28 -3.56 11.56
C GLY A 26 -1.18 -2.44 11.07
N VAL A 27 -0.94 -1.23 11.57
CA VAL A 27 -1.60 -0.02 11.12
C VAL A 27 -0.57 1.02 10.70
N VAL A 28 -0.79 1.67 9.56
CA VAL A 28 0.05 2.78 9.12
C VAL A 28 -0.20 3.97 10.05
N VAL A 29 0.83 4.36 10.80
CA VAL A 29 0.77 5.45 11.79
C VAL A 29 1.42 6.73 11.29
N GLU A 30 2.27 6.67 10.26
CA GLU A 30 2.84 7.85 9.59
C GLU A 30 2.97 7.63 8.08
N GLU A 31 2.73 8.70 7.32
CA GLU A 31 3.03 8.81 5.89
C GLU A 31 3.99 10.00 5.69
N MET A 32 5.12 9.76 5.03
CA MET A 32 6.17 10.75 4.81
C MET A 32 6.52 10.81 3.32
N THR A 33 5.95 11.78 2.61
CA THR A 33 6.13 11.94 1.15
C THR A 33 6.64 13.33 0.82
N SER A 34 7.80 13.37 0.16
CA SER A 34 8.43 14.59 -0.32
C SER A 34 7.77 15.07 -1.61
N ILE A 35 7.72 16.39 -1.78
CA ILE A 35 7.28 17.04 -3.03
C ILE A 35 8.43 17.19 -4.05
N VAL A 36 9.66 16.89 -3.64
CA VAL A 36 10.85 16.98 -4.49
C VAL A 36 11.02 15.68 -5.26
N VAL A 37 11.35 15.79 -6.56
CA VAL A 37 11.64 14.63 -7.41
C VAL A 37 12.79 13.82 -6.82
N GLY A 38 12.59 12.51 -6.67
CA GLY A 38 13.56 11.61 -6.03
C GLY A 38 13.66 11.76 -4.50
N GLY A 39 12.77 12.53 -3.89
CA GLY A 39 12.67 12.65 -2.44
C GLY A 39 12.07 11.41 -1.76
N THR A 40 11.96 11.46 -0.44
CA THR A 40 11.45 10.35 0.37
C THR A 40 9.99 10.04 0.08
N CYS A 41 9.67 8.74 0.03
CA CYS A 41 8.30 8.23 0.03
C CYS A 41 8.25 7.02 0.96
N LEU A 42 7.85 7.24 2.21
CA LEU A 42 7.93 6.26 3.27
C LEU A 42 6.62 6.16 4.05
N VAL A 43 6.40 5.01 4.67
CA VAL A 43 5.34 4.82 5.68
C VAL A 43 5.94 4.18 6.93
N ARG A 44 5.40 4.54 8.09
CA ARG A 44 5.69 3.84 9.35
C ARG A 44 4.47 3.03 9.77
N ILE A 45 4.69 1.76 10.07
CA ILE A 45 3.67 0.81 10.48
C ILE A 45 3.95 0.40 11.91
N LEU A 46 2.94 0.51 12.78
CA LEU A 46 2.94 -0.10 14.10
C LEU A 46 2.31 -1.48 13.99
N PHE A 47 3.09 -2.52 14.29
CA PHE A 47 2.62 -3.91 14.28
C PHE A 47 2.13 -4.34 15.67
N GLU A 48 1.33 -5.40 15.71
CA GLU A 48 0.77 -5.99 16.94
C GLU A 48 1.86 -6.53 17.88
N ASP A 49 3.05 -6.84 17.36
CA ASP A 49 4.24 -7.15 18.16
C ASP A 49 4.81 -5.94 18.93
N GLY A 50 4.18 -4.77 18.80
CA GLY A 50 4.52 -3.52 19.47
C GLY A 50 5.65 -2.74 18.79
N GLN A 51 6.24 -3.25 17.70
CA GLN A 51 7.34 -2.59 17.02
C GLN A 51 6.83 -1.71 15.88
N GLN A 52 7.47 -0.54 15.75
CA GLN A 52 7.30 0.32 14.59
C GLN A 52 8.37 0.03 13.54
N ARG A 53 7.96 -0.12 12.28
CA ARG A 53 8.86 -0.38 11.16
C ARG A 53 8.55 0.58 10.02
N THR A 54 9.60 1.11 9.41
CA THR A 54 9.50 2.06 8.29
C THR A 54 9.77 1.33 6.98
N PHE A 55 8.93 1.56 5.97
CA PHE A 55 9.07 0.97 4.65
C PHE A 55 9.01 2.03 3.56
N ASN A 56 9.62 1.74 2.41
CA ASN A 56 9.46 2.52 1.21
C ASN A 56 8.03 2.34 0.66
N ASN A 57 7.35 3.43 0.31
CA ASN A 57 5.98 3.44 -0.21
C ASN A 57 5.90 3.87 -1.68
N ASP A 58 7.05 4.07 -2.33
CA ASP A 58 7.17 4.38 -3.74
C ASP A 58 6.90 3.11 -4.57
N LEU A 59 5.86 3.14 -5.42
CA LEU A 59 5.47 2.00 -6.26
C LEU A 59 6.43 1.75 -7.43
N ASP A 60 7.22 2.75 -7.78
CA ASP A 60 8.22 2.69 -8.85
C ASP A 60 9.59 2.21 -8.31
N SER A 61 9.74 2.10 -6.98
CA SER A 61 10.93 1.56 -6.35
C SER A 61 10.86 0.04 -6.18
N ASP A 62 11.95 -0.66 -6.51
CA ASP A 62 12.10 -2.10 -6.24
C ASP A 62 12.06 -2.43 -4.75
N MET A 63 12.35 -1.45 -3.90
CA MET A 63 12.32 -1.57 -2.44
C MET A 63 10.94 -1.26 -1.84
N CYS A 64 9.92 -1.02 -2.67
CA CYS A 64 8.55 -0.76 -2.21
C CYS A 64 8.09 -1.82 -1.21
N CYS A 65 7.37 -1.40 -0.18
CA CYS A 65 6.78 -2.24 0.85
C CYS A 65 5.92 -3.37 0.24
N TYR A 66 5.28 -3.10 -0.90
CA TYR A 66 4.54 -4.12 -1.64
C TYR A 66 5.45 -5.25 -2.12
N TYR A 67 6.61 -4.96 -2.69
CA TYR A 67 7.55 -6.00 -3.14
C TYR A 67 8.22 -6.70 -1.95
N PHE A 68 8.38 -6.00 -0.83
CA PHE A 68 8.92 -6.55 0.41
C PHE A 68 7.95 -7.50 1.14
N GLY A 69 6.65 -7.45 0.83
CA GLY A 69 5.65 -8.39 1.35
C GLY A 69 4.55 -7.77 2.21
N VAL A 70 4.47 -6.45 2.33
CA VAL A 70 3.37 -5.75 3.00
C VAL A 70 2.11 -5.80 2.14
N ARG A 71 0.98 -6.19 2.72
CA ARG A 71 -0.33 -6.27 2.05
C ARG A 71 -1.37 -5.53 2.88
N ARG A 72 -2.20 -4.72 2.22
CA ARG A 72 -3.35 -4.10 2.89
C ARG A 72 -4.37 -5.16 3.29
N HIS A 73 -4.69 -5.22 4.57
CA HIS A 73 -5.76 -6.05 5.11
C HIS A 73 -7.09 -5.37 4.78
N GLN A 74 -7.83 -5.90 3.81
CA GLN A 74 -9.20 -5.44 3.56
C GLN A 74 -10.06 -5.97 4.70
N HIS A 75 -10.52 -5.06 5.55
CA HIS A 75 -11.46 -5.41 6.61
C HIS A 75 -12.75 -5.98 5.98
N PRO A 76 -13.27 -7.14 6.41
CA PRO A 76 -14.44 -7.78 5.78
C PRO A 76 -15.69 -6.89 5.73
N LEU A 77 -15.90 -6.02 6.73
CA LEU A 77 -17.02 -5.07 6.74
C LEU A 77 -16.85 -3.92 5.71
N PHE A 78 -15.62 -3.69 5.24
CA PHE A 78 -15.29 -2.73 4.19
C PHE A 78 -14.80 -3.44 2.91
N ASP A 79 -14.99 -4.76 2.78
CA ASP A 79 -14.92 -5.49 1.51
C ASP A 79 -16.16 -5.14 0.69
N VAL A 80 -16.26 -3.87 0.34
CA VAL A 80 -17.18 -3.41 -0.66
C VAL A 80 -16.66 -4.04 -1.94
N ARG A 81 -17.49 -4.89 -2.53
CA ARG A 81 -17.62 -5.09 -3.97
C ARG A 81 -17.71 -3.73 -4.69
N ARG A 82 -16.68 -2.88 -4.57
CA ARG A 82 -16.53 -1.67 -5.36
C ARG A 82 -16.36 -2.21 -6.76
N PRO A 83 -17.28 -1.91 -7.69
CA PRO A 83 -16.98 -2.14 -9.09
C PRO A 83 -15.64 -1.43 -9.32
N ARG A 84 -14.62 -2.20 -9.69
CA ARG A 84 -13.30 -1.68 -10.06
C ARG A 84 -13.60 -0.55 -11.03
N ALA A 85 -13.24 0.69 -10.71
CA ALA A 85 -13.46 1.81 -11.63
C ALA A 85 -12.81 1.41 -12.94
N THR A 86 -13.64 1.07 -13.93
CA THR A 86 -13.18 0.73 -15.26
C THR A 86 -12.57 2.02 -15.76
N ARG A 87 -11.24 2.04 -15.91
CA ARG A 87 -10.55 3.13 -16.59
C ARG A 87 -11.24 3.26 -17.95
N SER A 88 -12.09 4.28 -18.09
CA SER A 88 -12.78 4.54 -19.35
C SER A 88 -11.67 4.81 -20.37
N ALA A 89 -11.46 3.87 -21.28
CA ALA A 89 -10.52 4.00 -22.37
C ALA A 89 -11.07 5.04 -23.34
N LYS A 90 -11.00 6.32 -22.99
CA LYS A 90 -11.12 7.38 -23.99
C LYS A 90 -9.83 7.38 -24.79
N ARG A 91 -9.82 6.58 -25.87
CA ARG A 91 -9.00 6.87 -27.04
C ARG A 91 -9.39 8.28 -27.49
N LEU A 92 -8.54 9.26 -27.22
CA LEU A 92 -8.63 10.54 -27.89
C LEU A 92 -8.05 10.32 -29.29
N THR A 93 -8.94 10.20 -30.26
CA THR A 93 -8.62 10.24 -31.68
C THR A 93 -7.90 11.56 -31.96
N LYS A 94 -6.71 11.46 -32.54
CA LYS A 94 -5.96 12.59 -33.08
C LYS A 94 -6.54 12.84 -34.48
N GLU A 95 -7.25 13.94 -34.65
CA GLU A 95 -7.52 14.53 -35.98
C GLU A 95 -6.28 15.32 -36.45
#